data_AF-A0A819VDB7-F1
#
_entry.id   AF-A0A819VDB7-F1
#
_cell.length_a   1.000
_cell.length_b   1.000
_cell.length_c   1.000
_cell.angle_alpha   90.00
_cell.angle_beta   90.00
_cell.angle_gamma   90.00
#
_symmetry.space_group_name_H-M   'P 1'
#
loop_
_entity.id
_entity.type
_entity.pdbx_description
1 polymer ?
#
loop_
_entity_poly.entity_id
_entity_poly.type
_entity_poly.pdbx_seq_one_letter_code
_entity_poly.pdbx_strand_id
1 'polypeptide(L)' 'MLEVARAHYNSDQVEMKKIDEFARDYRSTKAIWWYTNDSFAYRLLNRAF' A
#
# COMPACT_ATOMS: atom_id res chain seq x y z
N MET A 1 4.98 -0.70 8.52
CA MET A 1 4.88 -0.30 7.09
C MET A 1 3.47 0.17 6.74
N LEU A 2 2.42 -0.62 6.99
CA LEU A 2 1.02 -0.21 6.73
C LEU A 2 0.54 0.97 7.58
N GLU A 3 0.96 1.09 8.83
CA GLU A 3 0.61 2.23 9.68
C GLU A 3 1.19 3.55 9.18
N VAL A 4 2.44 3.53 8.67
CA VAL A 4 3.07 4.68 8.04
C VAL A 4 2.34 5.05 6.75
N ALA A 5 1.94 4.05 5.94
CA ALA A 5 1.11 4.29 4.76
C ALA A 5 -0.24 4.93 5.13
N ARG A 6 -0.94 4.43 6.15
CA ARG A 6 -2.21 5.00 6.60
C ARG A 6 -2.06 6.43 7.10
N ALA A 7 -1.00 6.73 7.85
CA ALA A 7 -0.72 8.08 8.30
C ALA A 7 -0.44 9.03 7.11
N HIS A 8 0.25 8.55 6.08
CA HIS A 8 0.61 9.35 4.90
C HIS A 8 -0.55 9.58 3.95
N TYR A 9 -1.43 8.58 3.81
CA TYR A 9 -2.58 8.60 2.90
C TYR A 9 -3.92 8.85 3.61
N ASN A 10 -3.91 9.32 4.87
CA ASN A 10 -5.13 9.58 5.65
C ASN A 10 -6.10 10.58 4.96
N SER A 11 -5.58 11.50 4.16
CA SER A 11 -6.40 12.46 3.40
C SER A 11 -6.85 11.96 2.03
N ASP A 12 -6.37 10.80 1.58
CA ASP A 12 -6.69 10.20 0.28
C ASP A 12 -7.49 8.90 0.47
N GLN A 13 -8.82 9.02 0.37
CA GLN A 13 -9.72 7.88 0.57
C GLN A 13 -9.52 6.76 -0.45
N VAL A 14 -8.99 7.05 -1.64
CA VAL A 14 -8.72 6.03 -2.67
C VAL A 14 -7.54 5.17 -2.24
N GLU A 15 -6.46 5.80 -1.79
CA GLU A 15 -5.27 5.09 -1.30
C GLU A 15 -5.56 4.36 0.02
N MET A 16 -6.36 4.95 0.92
CA MET A 16 -6.83 4.25 2.13
C MET A 16 -7.58 2.95 1.80
N LYS A 17 -8.48 3.00 0.81
CA LYS A 17 -9.22 1.80 0.39
C LYS A 17 -8.30 0.73 -0.18
N LYS A 18 -7.27 1.10 -0.96
CA LYS A 18 -6.24 0.17 -1.45
C LYS A 18 -5.41 -0.43 -0.32
N ILE A 19 -5.08 0.36 0.69
CA ILE A 19 -4.35 -0.11 1.88
C ILE A 19 -5.20 -1.12 2.66
N ASP A 20 -6.51 -0.89 2.79
CA ASP A 20 -7.43 -1.83 3.45
C ASP A 20 -7.64 -3.10 2.63
N GLU A 21 -7.79 -2.99 1.31
CA GLU A 21 -7.88 -4.14 0.41
C GLU A 21 -6.59 -4.96 0.43
N PHE A 22 -5.43 -4.31 0.45
CA PHE A 22 -4.15 -4.96 0.67
C PHE A 22 -4.13 -5.66 2.03
N ALA A 23 -4.44 -4.96 3.13
CA ALA A 23 -4.42 -5.56 4.47
C ALA A 23 -5.36 -6.77 4.60
N ARG A 24 -6.47 -6.79 3.86
CA ARG A 24 -7.46 -7.87 3.90
C ARG A 24 -7.16 -9.04 2.94
N ASP A 25 -6.69 -8.77 1.73
CA ASP A 25 -6.45 -9.80 0.69
C ASP A 25 -4.96 -10.14 0.49
N TYR A 26 -4.06 -9.60 1.32
CA TYR A 26 -2.64 -9.88 1.20
C TYR A 26 -2.36 -11.38 1.32
N ARG A 27 -1.81 -11.94 0.23
CA ARG A 27 -1.27 -13.29 0.18
C ARG A 27 0.16 -13.17 -0.36
N SER A 28 1.11 -13.87 0.26
CA SER A 28 2.52 -13.85 -0.13
C SER A 28 2.74 -14.21 -1.61
N THR A 29 1.88 -15.06 -2.17
CA THR A 29 1.88 -15.41 -3.61
C THR A 29 1.49 -14.27 -4.55
N LYS A 30 0.81 -13.22 -4.05
CA LYS A 30 0.44 -12.02 -4.82
C LYS A 30 1.30 -10.80 -4.46
N ALA A 31 2.35 -10.97 -3.65
CA ALA A 31 3.17 -9.85 -3.19
C ALA A 31 3.76 -9.04 -4.35
N ILE A 32 4.23 -9.70 -5.41
CA ILE A 32 4.76 -9.06 -6.62
C ILE A 32 3.67 -8.24 -7.32
N TRP A 33 2.45 -8.77 -7.43
CA TRP A 33 1.33 -8.10 -8.09
C TRP A 33 0.97 -6.78 -7.38
N TRP A 34 0.92 -6.79 -6.05
CA TRP A 34 0.69 -5.58 -5.25
C TRP A 34 1.84 -4.56 -5.34
N TYR A 35 3.06 -5.04 -5.60
CA TYR A 35 4.24 -4.20 -5.77
C TYR A 35 4.32 -3.56 -7.16
N THR A 36 3.83 -4.24 -8.19
CA THR A 36 3.80 -3.74 -9.58
C THR A 36 2.56 -2.92 -9.89
N ASN A 37 1.44 -3.17 -9.21
CA ASN A 37 0.17 -2.49 -9.46
C ASN A 37 0.06 -1.20 -8.64
N ASP A 38 0.84 -0.18 -9.04
CA ASP A 38 0.79 1.24 -8.60
C ASP A 38 0.16 1.48 -7.22
N SER A 39 0.63 0.73 -6.22
CA SER A 39 0.09 0.82 -4.87
C SER A 39 1.05 1.69 -4.07
N PHE A 40 0.47 2.50 -3.19
CA PHE A 40 1.11 3.14 -2.06
C PHE A 40 2.41 2.47 -1.57
N ALA A 41 2.55 1.14 -1.60
CA ALA A 41 3.76 0.41 -1.22
C ALA A 41 5.00 0.80 -2.04
N TYR A 42 4.93 0.84 -3.37
CA TYR A 42 6.07 1.24 -4.20
C TYR A 42 6.44 2.71 -3.95
N ARG A 43 5.44 3.60 -3.90
CA ARG A 43 5.66 5.03 -3.62
C ARG A 43 6.21 5.27 -2.22
N LEU A 44 5.78 4.49 -1.23
CA LEU A 44 6.25 4.58 0.15
C LEU A 44 7.70 4.05 0.28
N LEU A 45 8.02 2.93 -0.37
CA LEU A 45 9.36 2.37 -0.39
C LEU A 45 10.35 3.26 -1.15
N ASN A 46 9.98 3.79 -2.32
CA ASN A 46 10.83 4.71 -3.09
C ASN A 46 10.98 6.11 -2.46
N ARG A 47 10.16 6.47 -1.47
CA ARG A 47 10.35 7.72 -0.71
C ARG A 47 11.16 7.53 0.57
N ALA A 48 11.25 6.29 1.05
CA ALA A 48 12.03 5.92 2.23
C ALA A 48 13.50 5.64 1.89
N PHE A 49 13.84 5.55 0.59
CA PHE A 49 15.18 5.37 0.04
C PHE A 49 15.60 6.56 -0.82
#